data_AF-A0A5D4T471-F1
#
_entry.id   AF-A0A5D4T471-F1
#
_cell.length_a   1.000
_cell.length_b   1.000
_cell.length_c   1.000
_cell.angle_alpha   90.00
_cell.angle_beta   90.00
_cell.angle_gamma   90.00
#
_symmetry.space_group_name_H-M   'P 1'
#
loop_
_entity.id
_entity.type
_entity.pdbx_description
1 polymer ?
#
loop_
_entity_poly.entity_id
_entity_poly.type
_entity_poly.pdbx_seq_one_letter_code
_entity_poly.pdbx_strand_id
1 'polypeptide(L)' 'MLVVIEKGYSSDYKEYWIKAYDPNNHSKEEAFRIVVQGEMVWNLIEKNKEYFSSYSREADKPWILDQIEHTKTEKE' A
#
# COMPACT_ATOMS: atom_id res chain seq x y z
N MET A 1 5.01 -6.32 -6.30
CA MET A 1 4.99 -4.85 -6.53
C MET A 1 3.61 -4.36 -6.12
N LEU A 2 3.43 -3.08 -5.76
CA LEU A 2 2.11 -2.53 -5.46
C LEU A 2 1.92 -1.19 -6.16
N VAL A 3 0.82 -1.07 -6.89
CA VAL A 3 0.36 0.21 -7.46
C VAL A 3 -0.72 0.77 -6.54
N VAL A 4 -0.42 1.91 -5.93
CA VAL A 4 -1.34 2.58 -4.99
C VAL A 4 -2.34 3.42 -5.76
N ILE A 5 -3.63 3.20 -5.55
CA ILE A 5 -4.69 3.97 -6.22
C ILE A 5 -5.39 4.95 -5.28
N GLU A 6 -5.40 4.64 -3.98
CA GLU A 6 -6.04 5.45 -2.96
C GLU A 6 -5.31 5.27 -1.63
N LYS A 7 -5.42 6.27 -0.75
CA LYS A 7 -4.99 6.15 0.64
C LYS A 7 -5.93 6.95 1.53
N GLY A 8 -6.10 6.49 2.76
CA GLY A 8 -6.94 7.15 3.76
C GLY A 8 -6.55 6.76 5.17
N TYR A 9 -7.30 7.29 6.12
CA TYR A 9 -7.11 7.07 7.55
C TYR A 9 -8.46 7.12 8.28
N SER A 10 -8.53 6.57 9.49
CA SER A 10 -9.72 6.66 10.34
C SER A 10 -9.91 8.09 10.88
N SER A 11 -11.14 8.49 11.20
CA SER A 11 -11.43 9.84 11.69
C SER A 11 -10.67 10.23 12.97
N ASP A 12 -10.21 9.24 13.74
CA ASP A 12 -9.41 9.40 14.96
C ASP A 12 -7.90 9.21 14.74
N TYR A 13 -7.46 9.10 13.48
CA TYR A 13 -6.05 8.93 13.08
C TYR A 13 -5.34 7.72 13.70
N LYS A 14 -6.09 6.70 14.16
CA LYS A 14 -5.49 5.48 14.71
C LYS A 14 -5.20 4.42 13.66
N GLU A 15 -5.91 4.44 12.54
CA GLU A 15 -5.71 3.49 11.45
C GLU A 15 -5.36 4.23 10.16
N TYR A 16 -4.26 3.82 9.53
CA TYR A 16 -3.83 4.30 8.23
C TYR A 16 -3.91 3.16 7.23
N TRP A 17 -4.31 3.45 5.99
CA TRP A 17 -4.47 2.43 4.98
C TRP A 17 -4.23 2.96 3.56
N ILE A 18 -3.92 2.02 2.67
CA ILE A 18 -3.82 2.23 1.24
C ILE A 18 -4.74 1.24 0.53
N LYS A 19 -5.29 1.64 -0.62
CA LYS A 19 -5.90 0.73 -1.59
C LYS A 19 -4.93 0.57 -2.74
N ALA A 20 -4.54 -0.67 -3.00
CA ALA A 20 -3.52 -0.98 -3.99
C ALA A 20 -3.81 -2.33 -4.64
N TYR A 21 -3.19 -2.57 -5.79
CA TYR A 21 -3.19 -3.86 -6.45
C TYR A 21 -1.76 -4.24 -6.83
N ASP A 22 -1.48 -5.54 -6.86
CA ASP A 22 -0.23 -6.06 -7.40
C ASP A 22 -0.41 -6.30 -8.90
N PRO A 23 0.19 -5.50 -9.79
CA PRO A 23 -0.02 -5.61 -11.23
C PRO A 23 0.45 -6.94 -11.82
N ASN A 24 1.24 -7.73 -11.07
CA ASN A 24 1.67 -9.05 -11.51
C ASN A 24 0.61 -10.13 -11.31
N ASN A 25 -0.33 -9.89 -10.39
CA ASN A 25 -1.29 -10.90 -9.93
C ASN A 25 -2.75 -10.43 -10.04
N HIS A 26 -2.98 -9.13 -10.08
CA HIS A 26 -4.29 -8.51 -9.95
C HIS A 26 -4.45 -7.33 -10.90
N SER A 27 -5.70 -7.08 -11.28
CA SER A 27 -6.11 -5.89 -12.03
C SER A 27 -6.43 -4.73 -11.07
N LYS A 28 -6.59 -3.52 -11.61
CA LYS A 28 -6.94 -2.34 -10.82
C LYS A 28 -8.29 -2.47 -10.12
N GLU A 29 -9.23 -3.18 -10.74
CA GLU A 29 -10.57 -3.46 -10.24
C GLU A 29 -10.53 -4.40 -9.01
N GLU A 30 -9.49 -5.20 -8.90
CA GLU A 30 -9.23 -6.16 -7.82
C GLU A 30 -8.42 -5.55 -6.67
N ALA A 31 -8.21 -4.22 -6.70
CA ALA A 31 -7.46 -3.52 -5.68
C ALA A 31 -8.07 -3.70 -4.28
N PHE A 32 -7.21 -4.04 -3.33
CA PHE A 32 -7.57 -4.38 -1.95
C PHE A 32 -6.96 -3.37 -0.97
N ARG A 33 -7.53 -3.35 0.23
CA ARG A 33 -7.07 -2.47 1.31
C ARG A 33 -5.94 -3.14 2.09
N ILE A 34 -4.88 -2.39 2.32
CA ILE A 34 -3.73 -2.77 3.15
C ILE A 34 -3.60 -1.74 4.26
N VAL A 35 -3.49 -2.21 5.49
CA VAL A 35 -3.24 -1.39 6.68
C VAL A 35 -1.76 -1.05 6.73
N VAL A 36 -1.46 0.23 6.97
CA VAL A 36 -0.10 0.75 7.09
C VAL A 36 0.18 1.06 8.55
N GLN A 37 1.20 0.43 9.11
CA GLN A 37 1.61 0.69 10.49
C GLN A 37 2.50 1.94 10.53
N GLY A 38 1.99 2.98 11.16
CA GLY A 38 2.71 4.23 11.36
C GLY A 38 2.38 5.31 10.32
N GLU A 39 2.04 6.49 10.85
CA GLU A 39 1.70 7.67 10.05
C GLU A 39 2.85 8.10 9.11
N MET A 40 4.09 8.06 9.59
CA MET A 40 5.26 8.48 8.80
C MET A 40 5.40 7.66 7.52
N VAL A 41 5.25 6.33 7.61
CA VAL A 41 5.29 5.45 6.43
C VAL A 41 4.13 5.79 5.49
N TRP A 42 2.92 5.92 6.02
CA TRP A 42 1.74 6.26 5.24
C TRP A 42 1.84 7.63 4.52
N ASN A 43 2.50 8.61 5.14
CA ASN A 43 2.71 9.93 4.56
C ASN A 43 3.62 9.89 3.33
N LEU A 44 4.63 9.01 3.33
CA LEU A 44 5.56 8.83 2.21
C LEU A 44 4.95 8.09 1.00
N ILE A 45 3.81 7.41 1.19
CA ILE A 45 3.14 6.70 0.12
C ILE A 45 2.29 7.66 -0.70
N GLU A 46 2.49 7.67 -2.02
CA GLU A 46 1.78 8.52 -2.97
C GLU A 46 0.79 7.69 -3.80
N LYS A 47 -0.30 8.35 -4.21
CA LYS A 47 -1.28 7.76 -5.14
C LYS A 47 -0.69 7.73 -6.56
N ASN A 48 -1.10 6.73 -7.34
CA ASN A 48 -0.66 6.47 -8.71
C ASN A 48 0.86 6.25 -8.85
N LYS A 49 1.49 5.76 -7.78
CA LYS A 49 2.89 5.33 -7.77
C LYS A 49 2.97 3.82 -7.57
N GLU A 50 4.03 3.25 -8.11
CA GLU A 50 4.38 1.85 -7.94
C GLU A 50 5.53 1.72 -6.94
N TYR A 51 5.44 0.68 -6.11
CA TYR A 51 6.41 0.41 -5.06
C TYR A 51 6.84 -1.06 -5.06
N PHE A 52 8.12 -1.29 -4.74
CA PHE A 52 8.56 -2.58 -4.25
C PHE A 52 8.03 -2.74 -2.83
N SER A 53 7.39 -3.87 -2.53
CA SER A 53 6.67 -4.03 -1.27
C SER A 53 6.44 -5.48 -0.91
N SER A 54 6.31 -5.72 0.39
CA SER A 54 5.84 -6.98 0.97
C SER A 54 4.68 -6.69 1.90
N TYR A 55 3.70 -7.57 1.86
CA TYR A 55 2.49 -7.46 2.67
C TYR A 55 2.01 -8.87 3.01
N SER A 56 1.42 -9.00 4.18
CA SER A 56 1.00 -10.27 4.74
C SER A 56 -0.42 -10.18 5.26
N ARG A 57 -1.07 -11.33 5.35
CA ARG A 57 -2.40 -11.46 5.95
C ARG A 57 -2.46 -12.74 6.76
N GLU A 58 -2.83 -12.60 8.02
CA GLU A 58 -3.14 -13.74 8.87
C GLU A 58 -4.62 -14.09 8.76
N ALA A 59 -4.94 -15.20 8.09
CA ALA A 59 -6.32 -15.72 7.95
C ALA A 59 -7.33 -14.64 7.51
N ASP A 60 -8.34 -14.36 8.33
CA ASP A 60 -9.43 -13.40 8.07
C ASP A 60 -9.11 -11.96 8.50
N LYS A 61 -7.87 -11.66 8.88
CA LYS A 61 -7.46 -10.30 9.23
C LYS A 61 -7.25 -9.43 7.98
N PRO A 62 -7.21 -8.09 8.13
CA PRO A 62 -6.79 -7.20 7.05
C PRO A 62 -5.35 -7.51 6.59
N TRP A 63 -5.04 -7.16 5.35
CA TRP A 63 -3.66 -7.13 4.88
C TRP A 63 -2.88 -6.08 5.65
N ILE A 64 -1.66 -6.41 6.08
CA ILE A 64 -0.74 -5.51 6.75
C ILE A 64 0.46 -5.27 5.82
N LEU A 65 0.85 -4.01 5.68
CA LEU A 65 2.06 -3.63 4.95
C LEU A 65 3.27 -3.91 5.83
N ASP A 66 4.14 -4.81 5.40
CA ASP A 66 5.35 -5.17 6.12
C ASP A 66 6.53 -4.29 5.69
N GLN A 67 6.69 -4.08 4.38
CA GLN A 67 7.75 -3.26 3.79
C GLN A 67 7.27 -2.54 2.54
N ILE A 68 7.79 -1.34 2.31
CA ILE A 68 7.54 -0.56 1.10
C ILE A 68 8.75 0.30 0.74
N GLU A 69 9.13 0.27 -0.53
CA GLU A 69 10.27 0.97 -1.08
C GLU A 69 9.90 1.54 -2.46
N HIS A 70 10.40 2.73 -2.78
CA HIS A 70 10.25 3.27 -4.13
C HIS A 70 10.99 2.38 -5.12
N THR A 71 10.33 2.04 -6.23
CA THR A 71 11.03 1.47 -7.37
C THR A 71 12.01 2.52 -7.88
N LYS A 72 13.32 2.28 -7.71
CA LYS A 72 14.36 3.16 -8.27
C LYS A 72 14.16 3.20 -9.78
N THR A 73 13.52 4.27 -10.24
CA THR A 73 13.54 4.65 -11.64
C THR A 73 14.38 5.92 -11.71
N GLU A 74 15.66 5.80 -11.39
CA GLU A 74 16.65 6.76 -11.90
C GLU A 74 16.68 6.55 -13.42
N LYS A 75 15.92 7.37 -14.15
CA LYS A 75 16.30 7.70 -15.51
C LYS A 75 17.16 8.95 -15.40
N GLU A 76 18.47 8.76 -15.49
CA GLU A 76 19.39 9.79 -15.96
C GLU A 76 18.95 10.31 -17.35
#